data_AF-A0AAU1D9F7-F1
#
_entry.id   AF-A0AAU1D9F7-F1
#
_cell.length_a   1.000
_cell.length_b   1.000
_cell.length_c   1.000
_cell.angle_alpha   90.00
_cell.angle_beta   90.00
_cell.angle_gamma   90.00
#
_symmetry.space_group_name_H-M   'P 1'
#
loop_
_entity.id
_entity.type
_entity.pdbx_description
1 polymer ?
#
loop_
_entity_poly.entity_id
_entity_poly.type
_entity_poly.pdbx_seq_one_letter_code
_entity_poly.pdbx_strand_id
1 'polypeptide(L)' 'MGESLATQLLSADLETACPVCGYLMWIRYSEVVVQTAVTCPCCYTHIWLVDDTGSAQNAGEAIQQQITQALKGLFR' A
#
# COMPACT_ATOMS: atom_id res chain seq x y z
N MET A 1 15.32 17.39 -11.62
CA MET A 1 14.22 16.56 -12.17
C MET A 1 13.63 15.80 -11.00
N GLY A 2 12.44 16.17 -10.54
CA GLY A 2 11.79 15.51 -9.41
C GLY A 2 11.16 14.19 -9.84
N GLU A 3 11.14 13.20 -8.94
CA GLU A 3 10.41 11.96 -9.17
C GLU A 3 8.91 12.23 -9.33
N SER A 4 8.26 11.46 -10.20
CA SER A 4 6.80 11.53 -10.36
C SER A 4 6.10 11.27 -9.03
N LEU A 5 5.00 11.97 -8.78
CA LEU A 5 4.14 11.76 -7.60
C LEU A 5 3.72 10.29 -7.46
N ALA A 6 3.51 9.59 -8.59
CA ALA A 6 3.18 8.17 -8.58
C ALA A 6 4.32 7.32 -7.99
N THR A 7 5.58 7.63 -8.33
CA THR A 7 6.75 6.93 -7.79
C THR A 7 6.93 7.19 -6.30
N GLN A 8 6.66 8.42 -5.86
CA GLN A 8 6.71 8.79 -4.45
C GLN A 8 5.65 8.05 -3.63
N LEU A 9 4.42 7.93 -4.15
CA LEU A 9 3.34 7.19 -3.51
C LEU A 9 3.64 5.68 -3.42
N LEU A 10 4.21 5.09 -4.47
CA LEU A 10 4.59 3.67 -4.46
C LEU A 10 5.70 3.38 -3.44
N SER A 11 6.55 4.36 -3.16
CA SER A 11 7.66 4.25 -2.21
C SER A 11 7.27 4.68 -0.79
N ALA A 12 6.04 5.14 -0.58
CA ALA A 12 5.57 5.57 0.72
C ALA A 12 5.42 4.38 1.67
N ASP A 13 5.85 4.59 2.91
CA ASP A 13 5.65 3.63 3.99
C ASP A 13 4.19 3.69 4.49
N LEU A 14 3.62 2.52 4.71
CA LEU A 14 2.30 2.28 5.24
C LEU A 14 2.43 1.42 6.49
N GLU A 15 1.84 1.88 7.60
CA GLU A 15 1.76 1.10 8.83
C GLU A 15 0.58 0.14 8.76
N THR A 16 0.83 -1.13 9.09
CA THR A 16 -0.19 -2.18 9.14
C THR A 16 0.03 -3.09 10.35
N ALA A 17 -1.04 -3.66 10.88
CA ALA A 17 -0.98 -4.59 11.99
C ALA A 17 -0.98 -6.05 11.50
N CYS A 18 -0.11 -6.88 12.07
CA CYS A 18 -0.18 -8.32 11.86
C CYS A 18 -1.54 -8.86 12.33
N PRO A 19 -2.30 -9.58 11.48
CA PRO A 19 -3.64 -10.05 11.84
C PRO A 19 -3.65 -11.14 12.91
N VAL A 20 -2.49 -11.76 13.20
CA VAL A 20 -2.36 -12.84 14.16
C VAL A 20 -1.95 -12.35 15.55
N CYS A 21 -0.93 -11.48 15.62
CA CYS A 21 -0.35 -11.04 16.89
C CYS A 21 -0.52 -9.55 17.18
N GLY A 22 -1.06 -8.78 16.24
CA GLY A 22 -1.25 -7.33 16.38
C GLY A 22 0.03 -6.49 16.30
N TYR A 23 1.19 -7.11 16.02
CA TYR A 23 2.45 -6.37 15.87
C TYR A 23 2.37 -5.38 14.70
N LEU A 24 2.71 -4.12 14.94
CA LEU A 24 2.73 -3.07 13.94
C LEU A 24 3.99 -3.18 13.08
N MET A 25 3.80 -3.23 11.76
CA MET A 25 4.86 -3.33 10.77
C MET A 25 4.68 -2.29 9.69
N TRP A 26 5.81 -1.88 9.12
CA TRP A 26 5.85 -0.91 8.04
C TRP A 26 6.10 -1.67 6.74
N ILE A 27 5.26 -1.39 5.75
CA ILE A 27 5.35 -1.95 4.39
C ILE A 27 5.34 -0.79 3.40
N ARG A 28 5.77 -1.02 2.17
CA ARG A 28 5.65 -0.05 1.09
C ARG A 28 4.36 -0.27 0.33
N TYR A 29 3.81 0.82 -0.18
CA TYR A 29 2.64 0.74 -1.04
C TYR A 29 2.88 -0.16 -2.27
N SER A 30 4.09 -0.12 -2.84
CA SER A 30 4.49 -1.02 -3.93
C SER A 30 4.35 -2.50 -3.58
N GLU A 31 4.60 -2.89 -2.31
CA GLU A 31 4.50 -4.29 -1.87
C GLU A 31 3.04 -4.77 -1.85
N VAL A 32 2.08 -3.87 -1.59
CA VAL A 32 0.64 -4.15 -1.73
C VAL A 32 0.25 -4.29 -3.19
N VAL A 33 0.70 -3.38 -4.05
CA VAL A 33 0.37 -3.38 -5.49
C VAL A 33 0.86 -4.65 -6.19
N VAL A 34 2.05 -5.12 -5.84
CA VAL A 34 2.62 -6.36 -6.40
C VAL A 34 2.27 -7.61 -5.60
N GLN A 35 1.35 -7.49 -4.62
CA GLN A 35 0.82 -8.60 -3.81
C GLN A 35 1.92 -9.43 -3.13
N THR A 36 2.87 -8.76 -2.52
CA THR A 36 3.99 -9.43 -1.85
C THR A 36 3.52 -10.10 -0.57
N ALA A 37 4.07 -11.28 -0.29
CA ALA A 37 3.96 -11.88 1.04
C ALA A 37 5.06 -11.32 1.95
N VAL A 38 4.67 -10.79 3.10
CA VAL A 38 5.58 -10.32 4.14
C VAL A 38 5.52 -11.24 5.36
N THR A 39 6.66 -11.45 6.00
CA THR A 39 6.74 -12.24 7.24
C THR A 39 6.66 -11.31 8.43
N CYS A 40 5.72 -11.56 9.34
CA CYS A 40 5.67 -10.84 10.61
C CYS A 40 6.95 -11.14 11.42
N PRO A 41 7.70 -10.13 11.88
CA PRO A 41 8.93 -10.36 12.66
C PRO A 41 8.66 -10.87 14.08
N CYS A 42 7.42 -10.73 14.58
CA CYS A 42 7.05 -11.16 15.93
C CYS A 42 6.57 -12.62 15.99
N CYS A 43 5.63 -13.00 15.12
CA CYS A 43 5.01 -14.34 15.15
C CYS A 43 5.38 -15.22 13.95
N TYR A 44 6.22 -14.72 13.03
CA TYR A 44 6.67 -15.43 11.82
C TYR A 44 5.55 -15.90 10.87
N THR A 45 4.32 -15.43 11.05
CA THR A 45 3.23 -15.69 10.10
C THR A 45 3.50 -14.97 8.79
N HIS A 46 3.22 -15.65 7.67
CA HIS A 46 3.23 -15.07 6.34
C HIS A 46 1.90 -14.37 6.06
N ILE A 47 1.99 -13.09 5.70
CA ILE A 47 0.84 -12.23 5.46
C ILE A 47 0.89 -11.83 3.98
N TRP A 48 -0.17 -12.14 3.25
CA TRP A 48 -0.36 -11.64 1.89
C TRP A 48 -0.89 -10.22 1.97
N LEU A 49 -0.15 -9.28 1.40
CA LEU A 49 -0.59 -7.90 1.31
C LEU A 49 -1.59 -7.78 0.15
N VAL A 50 -2.83 -7.44 0.48
CA VAL A 50 -3.92 -7.19 -0.46
C VAL A 50 -4.49 -5.80 -0.19
N ASP A 51 -5.15 -5.19 -1.18
CA ASP A 51 -5.83 -3.92 -0.97
C ASP A 51 -7.06 -4.05 -0.05
N ASP A 52 -7.61 -2.91 0.40
CA ASP A 52 -8.78 -2.83 1.28
C ASP A 52 -10.06 -3.47 0.70
N THR A 53 -10.08 -3.81 -0.60
CA THR A 53 -11.17 -4.55 -1.23
C THR A 53 -10.99 -6.06 -1.16
N GLY A 54 -9.90 -6.53 -0.55
CA GLY A 54 -9.51 -7.94 -0.51
C GLY A 54 -9.15 -8.48 -1.90
N SER A 55 -8.99 -7.59 -2.89
CA SER A 55 -8.71 -7.97 -4.27
C SER A 55 -7.26 -7.72 -4.58
N ALA A 56 -6.57 -8.79 -4.94
CA ALA A 56 -5.26 -8.73 -5.58
C ALA A 56 -5.22 -7.74 -6.78
N GLN A 57 -6.34 -7.53 -7.48
CA GLN A 57 -6.35 -6.94 -8.81
C GLN A 57 -6.74 -5.45 -8.88
N ASN A 58 -7.30 -4.87 -7.81
CA ASN A 58 -7.94 -3.54 -7.89
C ASN A 58 -7.09 -2.40 -7.32
N ALA A 59 -5.96 -2.71 -6.69
CA ALA A 59 -5.08 -1.73 -6.06
C ALA A 59 -4.66 -0.63 -7.04
N GLY A 60 -4.31 -1.00 -8.28
CA GLY A 60 -3.90 -0.05 -9.31
C GLY A 60 -4.99 0.95 -9.70
N GLU A 61 -6.25 0.50 -9.84
CA GLU A 61 -7.38 1.36 -10.21
C GLU A 61 -7.81 2.27 -9.06
N ALA A 62 -7.82 1.77 -7.82
CA ALA A 62 -8.16 2.56 -6.64
C ALA A 62 -7.16 3.70 -6.41
N ILE A 63 -5.85 3.44 -6.56
CA ILE A 63 -4.81 4.46 -6.50
C ILE A 63 -5.00 5.51 -7.59
N GLN A 64 -5.28 5.08 -8.83
CA GLN A 64 -5.45 6.01 -9.95
C GLN A 64 -6.63 6.97 -9.71
N GLN A 65 -7.70 6.48 -9.09
CA GLN A 65 -8.84 7.30 -8.69
C GLN A 65 -8.50 8.25 -7.53
N GLN A 66 -7.77 7.80 -6.51
CA GLN A 66 -7.34 8.64 -5.39
C GLN A 66 -6.37 9.74 -5.81
N ILE A 67 -5.40 9.43 -6.69
CA ILE A 67 -4.50 10.42 -7.29
C ILE A 67 -5.30 11.44 -8.11
N THR A 68 -6.27 10.97 -8.91
CA THR A 68 -7.12 11.86 -9.72
C THR A 68 -7.98 12.77 -8.84
N GLN A 69 -8.48 12.29 -7.70
CA GLN A 69 -9.23 13.10 -6.74
C GLN A 69 -8.33 14.11 -6.00
N ALA A 70 -7.14 13.69 -5.57
CA ALA A 70 -6.16 14.57 -4.92
C ALA A 70 -5.72 15.71 -5.85
N LEU A 71 -5.50 15.42 -7.14
CA LEU A 71 -5.15 16.42 -8.15
C LEU A 71 -6.31 17.39 -8.43
N LYS A 72 -7.56 16.94 -8.41
CA LYS A 72 -8.72 17.83 -8.58
C LYS A 72 -8.90 18.84 -7.43
N GLY A 73 -8.48 18.48 -6.21
CA GLY A 73 -8.53 19.38 -5.05
C GLY A 73 -7.48 20.49 -5.05
N LEU A 74 -6.39 20.34 -5.82
CA LEU A 74 -5.24 21.25 -5.87
C LEU A 74 -5.39 22.41 -6.87
N PHE A 75 -6.38 22.36 -7.78
CA PHE A 75 -6.63 23.40 -8.80
C PHE A 75 -7.80 24.32 -8.44
N ARG A 76 -8.04 24.59 -7.16
CA ARG A 76 -9.08 25.53 -6.71
C ARG A 76 -8.51 26.82 -6.17
#